data_AF-A0A3D5AVM5-F1
#
_entry.id   AF-A0A3D5AVM5-F1
#
_cell.length_a   1.000
_cell.length_b   1.000
_cell.length_c   1.000
_cell.angle_alpha   90.00
_cell.angle_beta   90.00
_cell.angle_gamma   90.00
#
_symmetry.space_group_name_H-M   'P 1'
#
loop_
_entity.id
_entity.type
_entity.pdbx_description
1 polymer ?
#
loop_
_entity_poly.entity_id
_entity_poly.type
_entity_poly.pdbx_seq_one_letter_code
_entity_poly.pdbx_strand_id
1 'polypeptide(L)'
;MVACPDGEREALIAAARELDSRMREIQNGGKVIGGERVAMMAALNLSNEVQQLRTHSTSVPAELDSRLEALNHKIEAALLD
;
A
#
# COMPACT_ATOMS: atom_id res chain seq x y z
N MET A 1 23.62 -9.02 5.28
CA MET A 1 23.22 -8.97 6.71
C MET A 1 22.15 -7.91 6.81
N VAL A 2 20.97 -8.25 7.34
CA VAL A 2 19.85 -7.30 7.50
C VAL A 2 19.68 -7.08 8.99
N ALA A 3 19.57 -5.82 9.41
CA ALA A 3 19.29 -5.50 10.81
C ALA A 3 17.90 -6.02 11.17
N CYS A 4 17.79 -6.73 12.30
CA CYS A 4 16.54 -7.31 12.78
C CYS A 4 16.43 -6.96 14.27
N PRO A 5 15.69 -5.90 14.61
CA PRO A 5 15.38 -5.56 16.00
C PRO A 5 14.63 -6.69 16.71
N ASP A 6 14.75 -6.74 18.04
CA ASP A 6 14.01 -7.71 18.86
C ASP A 6 12.50 -7.55 18.65
N GLY A 7 11.82 -8.66 18.37
CA GLY A 7 10.38 -8.67 18.06
C GLY A 7 10.02 -8.48 16.58
N GLU A 8 10.95 -8.06 15.71
CA GLU A 8 10.66 -7.83 14.28
C GLU A 8 10.97 -9.03 13.38
N ARG A 9 11.53 -10.12 13.94
CA ARG A 9 12.00 -11.27 13.17
C ARG A 9 10.93 -11.90 12.28
N GLU A 10 9.72 -12.07 12.81
CA GLU A 10 8.62 -12.68 12.04
C GLU A 10 8.17 -11.78 10.89
N ALA A 11 8.06 -10.48 11.15
CA ALA A 11 7.73 -9.48 10.13
C ALA A 11 8.79 -9.45 9.02
N LEU A 12 10.08 -9.50 9.39
CA LEU A 12 11.17 -9.52 8.42
C LEU A 12 11.17 -10.80 7.57
N ILE A 13 10.88 -11.96 8.17
CA ILE A 13 10.74 -13.23 7.44
C ILE A 13 9.54 -13.18 6.48
N ALA A 14 8.41 -12.62 6.91
CA ALA A 14 7.25 -12.44 6.05
C ALA A 14 7.58 -11.54 4.85
N ALA A 15 8.21 -10.39 5.09
CA ALA A 15 8.65 -9.49 4.02
C ALA A 15 9.64 -10.15 3.05
N ALA A 16 10.58 -10.95 3.55
CA ALA A 16 11.52 -11.69 2.72
C ALA A 16 10.83 -12.74 1.83
N ARG A 17 9.83 -13.45 2.36
CA ARG A 17 9.02 -14.41 1.59
C ARG A 17 8.20 -13.74 0.50
N GLU A 18 7.60 -12.59 0.81
CA GLU A 18 6.86 -11.82 -0.18
C GLU A 18 7.77 -11.31 -1.30
N LEU A 19 8.94 -10.78 -0.95
CA LEU A 19 9.94 -10.35 -1.93
C LEU A 19 10.37 -11.50 -2.84
N ASP A 20 10.66 -12.69 -2.28
CA ASP A 20 11.04 -13.88 -3.05
C ASP A 20 9.93 -14.30 -4.03
N SER A 21 8.66 -14.31 -3.60
CA SER A 21 7.52 -14.63 -4.47
C SER A 21 7.46 -13.69 -5.67
N ARG A 22 7.53 -12.37 -5.42
CA ARG A 22 7.45 -11.35 -6.47
C ARG A 22 8.64 -11.40 -7.43
N MET A 23 9.84 -11.68 -6.92
CA MET A 23 11.02 -11.90 -7.74
C MET A 23 10.84 -13.11 -8.66
N ARG A 24 10.29 -14.23 -8.16
CA ARG A 24 9.98 -15.41 -8.98
C ARG A 24 8.93 -15.11 -10.04
N GLU A 25 7.87 -14.37 -9.71
CA GLU A 25 6.84 -13.96 -10.67
C GLU A 25 7.43 -13.15 -11.83
N ILE A 26 8.28 -12.16 -11.52
CA ILE A 26 8.96 -11.33 -12.52
C ILE A 26 9.89 -12.18 -13.39
N GLN A 27 10.64 -13.10 -12.77
CA GLN A 27 11.54 -14.00 -13.48
C GLN A 27 10.78 -14.97 -14.41
N ASN A 28 9.69 -15.56 -13.92
CA ASN A 28 8.83 -16.48 -14.67
C ASN A 28 8.13 -15.79 -15.85
N GLY A 29 7.88 -14.48 -15.74
CA GLY A 29 7.32 -13.67 -16.83
C GLY A 29 8.27 -13.50 -18.02
N GLY A 30 9.55 -13.90 -17.91
CA GLY A 30 10.52 -13.95 -19.02
C GLY A 30 10.96 -12.60 -19.60
N LYS A 31 10.37 -11.49 -19.15
CA LYS A 31 10.66 -10.13 -19.65
C LYS A 31 11.93 -9.52 -19.08
N VAL A 32 12.44 -10.04 -17.97
CA VAL A 32 13.58 -9.48 -17.24
C VAL A 32 14.62 -10.56 -17.01
N ILE A 33 15.85 -10.32 -17.48
CA ILE A 33 16.97 -11.25 -17.37
C ILE A 33 17.97 -10.71 -16.34
N GLY A 34 18.37 -11.56 -15.39
CA GLY A 34 19.37 -11.28 -14.36
C GLY A 34 18.78 -10.98 -12.99
N GLY A 35 19.31 -11.61 -11.94
CA GLY A 35 18.79 -11.52 -10.58
C GLY A 35 18.80 -10.10 -10.00
N GLU A 36 19.79 -9.28 -10.34
CA GLU A 36 19.87 -7.88 -9.91
C GLU A 36 18.72 -7.04 -10.49
N ARG A 37 18.43 -7.19 -11.78
CA ARG A 37 17.29 -6.50 -12.41
C ARG A 37 15.96 -6.99 -11.86
N VAL A 38 15.82 -8.28 -11.59
CA VAL A 38 14.61 -8.83 -10.96
C VAL A 38 14.40 -8.22 -9.57
N ALA A 39 15.46 -8.11 -8.76
CA ALA A 39 15.40 -7.49 -7.44
C ALA A 39 15.03 -5.99 -7.52
N MET A 40 15.64 -5.24 -8.44
CA MET A 40 15.30 -3.82 -8.65
C MET A 40 13.84 -3.63 -9.08
N MET A 41 13.35 -4.47 -9.99
CA MET A 41 11.96 -4.42 -10.45
C MET A 41 10.97 -4.78 -9.33
N ALA A 42 11.28 -5.80 -8.53
CA ALA A 42 10.46 -6.16 -7.37
C ALA A 42 10.40 -5.01 -6.36
N ALA A 43 11.54 -4.38 -6.04
CA ALA A 43 11.60 -3.23 -5.14
C ALA A 43 10.84 -2.01 -5.68
N LEU A 44 10.92 -1.74 -6.99
CA LEU A 44 10.22 -0.64 -7.63
C LEU A 44 8.70 -0.85 -7.62
N ASN A 45 8.24 -2.07 -7.90
CA ASN A 45 6.82 -2.42 -7.83
C ASN A 45 6.27 -2.26 -6.41
N LEU A 46 6.97 -2.77 -5.38
CA LEU A 46 6.60 -2.58 -3.97
C LEU A 46 6.51 -1.10 -3.60
N SER A 47 7.52 -0.31 -4.01
CA SER A 47 7.54 1.13 -3.71
C SER A 47 6.36 1.85 -4.33
N ASN A 48 5.97 1.47 -5.56
CA ASN A 48 4.80 2.02 -6.22
C ASN A 48 3.50 1.63 -5.50
N GLU A 49 3.35 0.39 -5.04
CA GLU A 49 2.18 -0.04 -4.25
C GLU A 49 2.05 0.76 -2.95
N VAL A 50 3.15 0.96 -2.23
CA VAL A 50 3.16 1.80 -1.01
C VAL A 50 2.73 3.23 -1.33
N GLN A 51 3.21 3.80 -2.45
CA GLN A 51 2.82 5.14 -2.85
C GLN A 51 1.33 5.22 -3.21
N GLN A 52 0.80 4.22 -3.90
CA GLN A 52 -0.64 4.13 -4.18
C GLN A 52 -1.46 4.02 -2.89
N LEU A 53 -1.04 3.20 -1.93
CA LEU A 53 -1.74 3.11 -0.64
C LEU A 53 -1.72 4.45 0.12
N ARG A 54 -0.61 5.18 0.08
CA ARG A 54 -0.50 6.52 0.69
C ARG A 54 -1.42 7.55 0.02
N THR A 55 -1.49 7.55 -1.31
CA THR A 55 -2.39 8.46 -2.02
C THR A 55 -3.86 8.15 -1.73
N HIS A 56 -4.25 6.87 -1.74
CA HIS A 56 -5.61 6.44 -1.43
C HIS A 56 -5.99 6.66 0.03
N SER A 57 -5.05 6.53 0.96
CA SER A 57 -5.30 6.77 2.40
C SER A 57 -5.42 8.25 2.74
N THR A 58 -4.83 9.13 1.93
CA THR A 58 -4.89 10.59 2.13
C THR A 58 -6.14 11.21 1.51
N SER A 59 -6.73 10.56 0.50
CA SER A 59 -8.06 10.91 0.05
C SER A 59 -9.10 10.36 1.04
N VAL A 60 -9.53 11.19 1.99
CA VAL A 60 -10.92 11.08 2.46
C VAL A 60 -11.75 11.19 1.18
N PRO A 61 -12.59 10.19 0.83
CA PRO A 61 -13.39 10.28 -0.37
C PRO A 61 -14.17 11.60 -0.31
N ALA A 62 -14.07 12.46 -1.31
CA ALA A 62 -14.87 13.70 -1.37
C ALA A 62 -16.38 13.40 -1.21
N GLU A 63 -16.79 12.17 -1.51
CA GLU A 63 -18.12 11.63 -1.23
C GLU A 63 -18.45 11.52 0.28
N LEU A 64 -17.48 11.19 1.13
CA LEU A 64 -17.65 11.15 2.59
C LEU A 64 -17.80 12.56 3.17
N ASP A 65 -17.00 13.53 2.71
CA ASP A 65 -17.13 14.93 3.14
C ASP A 65 -18.49 15.51 2.72
N SER A 66 -18.90 15.32 1.47
CA SER A 66 -20.21 15.79 1.00
C SER A 66 -21.39 15.09 1.70
N ARG A 67 -21.26 13.81 2.08
CA ARG A 67 -22.26 13.12 2.91
C ARG A 67 -22.31 13.68 4.33
N LEU A 68 -21.17 14.02 4.93
CA LEU A 68 -21.11 14.65 6.25
C LEU A 68 -21.75 16.04 6.24
N GLU A 69 -21.47 16.85 5.22
CA GLU A 69 -22.12 18.16 5.04
C GLU A 69 -23.64 18.03 4.88
N ALA A 70 -24.11 17.10 4.04
CA ALA A 70 -25.53 16.87 3.84
C ALA A 70 -26.24 16.40 5.13
N LEU A 71 -25.57 15.59 5.96
CA LEU A 71 -26.09 15.17 7.27
C LEU A 71 -26.14 16.34 8.25
N ASN A 72 -25.08 17.15 8.33
CA ASN A 72 -25.08 18.35 9.17
C ASN A 72 -26.21 19.30 8.78
N HIS A 73 -26.43 19.52 7.49
CA HIS A 73 -27.49 20.42 7.03
C HIS A 73 -28.89 19.90 7.38
N LYS A 74 -29.10 18.58 7.37
CA LYS A 74 -30.36 17.97 7.84
C LYS A 74 -30.56 18.12 9.35
N ILE A 75 -29.50 18.02 10.13
CA ILE A 75 -29.55 18.22 11.59
C ILE A 75 -29.88 19.69 11.89
N GLU A 76 -29.22 20.64 11.23
CA GLU A 76 -29.50 22.07 11.37
C GLU A 76 -30.96 22.39 11.02
N ALA A 77 -31.46 21.89 9.90
CA ALA A 77 -32.86 22.10 9.48
C ALA A 77 -33.84 21.56 10.53
N ALA A 78 -33.60 20.38 11.10
CA ALA A 78 -34.46 19.78 12.12
C ALA A 78 -34.38 20.45 13.50
N LEU A 79 -33.34 21.25 13.76
CA LEU A 79 -33.20 22.04 15.00
C LEU A 79 -33.82 23.44 14.88
N LEU A 80 -34.08 23.91 13.65
CA LEU A 80 -34.65 25.22 13.34
C LEU A 80 -36.17 25.20 13.10
N ASP A 81 -36.77 24.01 12.92
CA ASP A 81 -38.22 23.73 13.01
C ASP A 81 -38.66 23.44 14.46
#